data_AF-A0A429ZME6-F1
#
_entry.id   AF-A0A429ZME6-F1
#
_cell.length_a   1.000
_cell.length_b   1.000
_cell.length_c   1.000
_cell.angle_alpha   90.00
_cell.angle_beta   90.00
_cell.angle_gamma   90.00
#
_symmetry.space_group_name_H-M   'P 1'
#
loop_
_entity.id
_entity.type
_entity.pdbx_description
1 polymer ?
#
loop_
_entity_poly.entity_id
_entity_poly.type
_entity_poly.pdbx_seq_one_letter_code
_entity_poly.pdbx_strand_id
1 'polypeptide(L)'
;MSLGIVLVSHVAEITTGITRLIREVAKDVSITTAGGLEDNGIGTSFDTIMSAFEENEADTILAFYDLGSAKMNLELAMDMTDKNVILYDTALVESSYTAAALIQAGADLKTIEEQLSELKVK
;
A
#
# COMPACT_ATOMS: atom_id res chain seq x y z
N MET A 1 7.30 16.89 0.74
CA MET A 1 7.19 15.48 1.13
C MET A 1 6.12 14.88 0.25
N SER A 2 6.50 13.91 -0.57
CA SER A 2 5.59 13.21 -1.48
C SER A 2 4.94 12.01 -0.77
N LEU A 3 3.69 11.70 -1.12
CA LEU A 3 2.95 10.55 -0.59
C LEU A 3 2.77 9.52 -1.71
N GLY A 4 3.06 8.26 -1.41
CA GLY A 4 2.87 7.12 -2.30
C GLY A 4 2.14 5.99 -1.60
N ILE A 5 1.75 4.97 -2.37
CA ILE A 5 0.99 3.82 -1.87
C ILE A 5 1.70 2.53 -2.19
N VAL A 6 1.72 1.61 -1.22
CA VAL A 6 2.12 0.22 -1.43
C VAL A 6 0.95 -0.69 -1.08
N LEU A 7 0.60 -1.58 -2.02
CA LEU A 7 -0.44 -2.59 -1.83
C LEU A 7 0.21 -3.95 -1.61
N VAL A 8 -0.14 -4.62 -0.51
CA VAL A 8 0.34 -5.96 -0.19
C VAL A 8 -0.81 -6.95 -0.14
N SER A 9 -0.69 -8.05 -0.86
CA SER A 9 -1.69 -9.14 -0.77
C SER A 9 -1.04 -10.50 -0.98
N HIS A 10 -1.70 -11.53 -0.45
CA HIS A 10 -1.34 -12.92 -0.70
C HIS A 10 -1.54 -13.34 -2.16
N VAL A 11 -2.34 -12.59 -2.93
CA VAL A 11 -2.72 -12.91 -4.30
C VAL A 11 -2.36 -11.72 -5.21
N ALA A 12 -1.47 -11.95 -6.19
CA ALA A 12 -0.98 -10.90 -7.09
C ALA A 12 -2.10 -10.21 -7.89
N GLU A 13 -3.14 -10.96 -8.25
CA GLU A 13 -4.28 -10.47 -9.00
C GLU A 13 -5.11 -9.46 -8.22
N ILE A 14 -5.11 -9.54 -6.88
CA ILE A 14 -5.83 -8.59 -6.02
C ILE A 14 -5.16 -7.22 -6.11
N THR A 15 -3.85 -7.13 -5.86
CA THR A 15 -3.13 -5.84 -5.94
C THR A 15 -3.16 -5.29 -7.37
N THR A 16 -3.05 -6.15 -8.38
CA THR A 16 -3.18 -5.76 -9.78
C THR A 16 -4.57 -5.17 -10.08
N GLY A 17 -5.64 -5.83 -9.62
CA GLY A 17 -7.01 -5.37 -9.80
C GLY A 17 -7.28 -4.04 -9.09
N ILE A 18 -6.79 -3.89 -7.86
CA ILE A 18 -6.90 -2.64 -7.08
C ILE A 18 -6.13 -1.52 -7.78
N THR A 19 -4.88 -1.74 -8.19
CA THR A 19 -4.11 -0.71 -8.92
C THR A 19 -4.84 -0.28 -10.18
N ARG A 20 -5.39 -1.23 -10.96
CA ARG A 20 -6.21 -0.89 -12.14
C ARG A 20 -7.40 0.00 -11.79
N LEU A 21 -8.13 -0.31 -10.71
CA LEU A 21 -9.25 0.50 -10.24
C LEU A 21 -8.80 1.90 -9.81
N ILE A 22 -7.72 1.99 -9.03
CA ILE A 22 -7.19 3.26 -8.52
C ILE A 22 -6.72 4.17 -9.66
N ARG A 23 -6.14 3.62 -10.73
CA ARG A 23 -5.64 4.41 -11.87
C ARG A 23 -6.73 5.16 -12.64
N GLU A 24 -8.01 4.80 -12.47
CA GLU A 24 -9.12 5.57 -13.03
C GLU A 24 -9.27 6.95 -12.35
N VAL A 25 -8.82 7.09 -11.10
CA VAL A 25 -8.96 8.32 -10.30
C VAL A 25 -7.63 8.96 -9.89
N ALA A 26 -6.53 8.19 -9.84
CA ALA A 26 -5.22 8.63 -9.38
C ALA A 26 -4.12 8.23 -10.37
N LYS A 27 -3.83 9.12 -11.33
CA LYS A 27 -2.88 8.87 -12.42
C LYS A 27 -1.43 9.17 -12.04
N ASP A 28 -1.24 10.17 -11.19
CA ASP A 28 0.08 10.72 -10.88
C ASP A 28 0.65 10.17 -9.56
N VAL A 29 -0.17 9.44 -8.79
CA VAL A 29 0.25 8.84 -7.51
C VAL A 29 1.19 7.66 -7.79
N SER A 30 2.33 7.63 -7.11
CA SER A 30 3.23 6.47 -7.11
C SER A 30 2.58 5.30 -6.36
N ILE A 31 2.24 4.24 -7.09
CA ILE A 31 1.58 3.04 -6.56
C ILE A 31 2.41 1.84 -6.97
N THR A 32 2.97 1.16 -5.97
CA THR A 32 3.74 -0.08 -6.13
C THR A 32 3.05 -1.21 -5.39
N THR A 33 3.37 -2.46 -5.75
CA THR A 33 2.61 -3.63 -5.28
C THR A 33 3.52 -4.79 -4.94
N ALA A 34 3.22 -5.47 -3.82
CA ALA A 34 3.82 -6.75 -3.47
C ALA A 34 2.70 -7.78 -3.30
N GLY A 35 2.49 -8.60 -4.33
CA GLY A 35 1.38 -9.55 -4.37
C GLY A 35 1.87 -10.95 -4.71
N GLY A 36 1.48 -11.95 -3.92
CA GLY A 36 1.90 -13.35 -4.15
C GLY A 36 3.37 -13.62 -3.85
N LEU A 37 3.79 -14.84 -4.15
CA LEU A 37 5.19 -15.29 -4.14
C LEU A 37 5.79 -15.23 -5.55
N GLU A 38 7.12 -15.34 -5.66
CA GLU A 38 7.84 -15.28 -6.95
C GLU A 38 7.38 -16.33 -7.97
N ASP A 39 6.90 -17.48 -7.50
CA ASP A 39 6.36 -18.56 -8.32
C ASP A 39 4.86 -18.39 -8.66
N ASN A 40 4.30 -17.20 -8.43
CA ASN A 40 2.86 -16.88 -8.45
C ASN A 40 2.04 -17.68 -7.42
N GLY A 41 2.68 -18.23 -6.39
CA GLY A 41 2.01 -18.86 -5.26
C GLY A 41 1.25 -17.85 -4.38
N ILE A 42 0.28 -18.36 -3.61
CA ILE A 42 -0.45 -17.56 -2.63
C ILE A 42 0.45 -17.32 -1.42
N GLY A 43 0.76 -16.06 -1.11
CA GLY A 43 1.64 -15.70 -0.02
C GLY A 43 2.17 -14.27 -0.12
N THR A 44 2.96 -13.87 0.85
CA THR A 44 3.69 -12.58 0.84
C THR A 44 5.14 -12.85 1.20
N SER A 45 6.07 -12.10 0.61
CA SER A 45 7.49 -12.21 0.92
C SER A 45 8.10 -10.87 1.32
N PHE A 46 9.05 -10.90 2.24
CA PHE A 46 9.85 -9.73 2.63
C PHE A 46 10.50 -9.08 1.39
N ASP A 47 11.14 -9.88 0.54
CA ASP A 47 11.88 -9.38 -0.62
C ASP A 47 10.97 -8.61 -1.59
N THR A 48 9.79 -9.14 -1.92
CA THR A 48 8.83 -8.44 -2.80
C THR A 48 8.32 -7.13 -2.20
N ILE A 49 8.14 -7.06 -0.88
CA ILE A 49 7.71 -5.84 -0.20
C ILE A 49 8.84 -4.81 -0.22
N MET A 50 10.09 -5.25 -0.02
CA MET A 50 11.25 -4.36 -0.09
C MET A 50 11.42 -3.76 -1.48
N SER A 51 11.32 -4.59 -2.54
CA SER A 51 11.34 -4.08 -3.91
C SER A 51 10.20 -3.08 -4.17
N ALA A 52 8.98 -3.36 -3.68
CA ALA A 52 7.87 -2.41 -3.81
C ALA A 52 8.12 -1.09 -3.07
N PHE A 53 8.82 -1.11 -1.93
CA PHE A 53 9.24 0.11 -1.23
C PHE A 53 10.28 0.87 -2.03
N GLU A 54 11.32 0.20 -2.53
CA GLU A 54 12.41 0.80 -3.32
C GLU A 54 11.89 1.47 -4.59
N GLU A 55 11.05 0.77 -5.35
CA GLU A 55 10.45 1.23 -6.61
C GLU A 55 9.50 2.43 -6.42
N ASN A 56 8.94 2.64 -5.21
CA ASN A 56 7.98 3.71 -4.99
C ASN A 56 8.67 5.08 -5.04
N GLU A 57 8.24 6.01 -5.88
CA GLU A 57 8.93 7.30 -6.03
C GLU A 57 8.74 8.26 -4.85
N ALA A 58 7.88 7.93 -3.89
CA ALA A 58 7.54 8.82 -2.77
C ALA A 58 8.45 8.70 -1.55
N ASP A 59 8.56 9.80 -0.79
CA ASP A 59 9.30 9.87 0.49
C ASP A 59 8.57 9.14 1.62
N THR A 60 7.24 9.28 1.66
CA THR A 60 6.35 8.67 2.64
C THR A 60 5.39 7.71 1.94
N ILE A 61 5.35 6.46 2.41
CA ILE A 61 4.56 5.38 1.84
C ILE A 61 3.40 5.04 2.77
N LEU A 62 2.19 5.03 2.22
CA LEU A 62 0.98 4.52 2.88
C LEU A 62 0.82 3.05 2.48
N ALA A 63 1.08 2.14 3.41
CA ALA A 63 1.05 0.70 3.17
C ALA A 63 -0.29 0.09 3.58
N PHE A 64 -0.92 -0.64 2.66
CA PHE A 64 -2.18 -1.35 2.87
C PHE A 64 -2.00 -2.84 2.61
N TYR A 65 -2.68 -3.67 3.40
CA TYR A 65 -2.53 -5.12 3.32
C TYR A 65 -3.85 -5.87 3.52
N ASP A 66 -3.92 -7.11 3.02
CA ASP A 66 -5.12 -7.95 3.15
C ASP A 66 -5.27 -8.57 4.55
N LEU A 67 -4.40 -9.51 4.91
CA LEU A 67 -4.52 -10.41 6.07
C LEU A 67 -3.31 -10.30 7.00
N GLY A 68 -3.49 -10.68 8.27
CA GLY A 68 -2.49 -10.47 9.32
C GLY A 68 -1.09 -11.04 9.06
N SER A 69 -0.96 -12.15 8.32
CA SER A 69 0.36 -12.69 7.94
C SER A 69 1.17 -11.76 7.02
N ALA A 70 0.50 -10.95 6.19
CA ALA A 70 1.17 -9.93 5.38
C ALA A 70 1.77 -8.82 6.25
N LYS A 71 1.10 -8.48 7.37
CA LYS A 71 1.54 -7.47 8.33
C LYS A 71 2.94 -7.79 8.88
N MET A 72 3.20 -9.05 9.21
CA MET A 72 4.48 -9.46 9.78
C MET A 72 5.66 -9.21 8.82
N ASN A 73 5.49 -9.52 7.53
CA ASN A 73 6.54 -9.23 6.53
C ASN A 73 6.67 -7.73 6.25
N LEU A 74 5.56 -6.99 6.30
CA LEU A 74 5.56 -5.53 6.19
C LEU A 74 6.34 -4.89 7.34
N GLU A 75 6.09 -5.26 8.59
CA GLU A 75 6.80 -4.72 9.76
C GLU A 75 8.31 -5.00 9.66
N LEU A 76 8.70 -6.22 9.26
CA LEU A 76 10.10 -6.56 9.03
C LEU A 76 10.74 -5.70 7.92
N ALA A 77 10.01 -5.48 6.82
CA ALA A 77 10.46 -4.61 5.73
C ALA A 77 10.58 -3.14 6.19
N MET A 78 9.64 -2.65 7.00
CA MET A 78 9.66 -1.30 7.54
C MET A 78 10.90 -1.05 8.41
N ASP A 79 11.38 -2.06 9.14
CA ASP A 79 12.61 -1.96 9.95
C ASP A 79 13.89 -1.86 9.11
N MET A 80 13.84 -2.21 7.82
CA MET A 80 15.00 -2.31 6.93
C MET A 80 15.09 -1.21 5.88
N THR A 81 14.02 -0.43 5.67
CA THR A 81 13.98 0.64 4.68
C THR A 81 14.31 2.01 5.29
N ASP A 82 14.94 2.89 4.50
CA ASP A 82 15.14 4.30 4.87
C ASP A 82 13.89 5.18 4.60
N LYS A 83 12.86 4.62 3.95
CA LYS A 83 11.62 5.36 3.64
C LYS A 83 10.71 5.45 4.86
N ASN A 84 9.94 6.54 4.94
CA ASN A 84 8.94 6.68 5.98
C ASN A 84 7.68 5.89 5.61
N VAL A 85 7.50 4.69 6.16
CA VAL A 85 6.34 3.84 5.87
C VAL A 85 5.33 3.93 7.00
N ILE A 86 4.06 4.16 6.65
CA ILE A 86 2.93 4.17 7.58
C ILE A 86 2.01 3.00 7.23
N LEU A 87 1.83 2.10 8.19
CA LEU A 87 1.04 0.88 8.03
C LEU A 87 -0.38 1.09 8.54
N TYR A 88 -1.37 0.79 7.70
CA TYR A 88 -2.78 0.97 8.04
C TYR A 88 -3.51 -0.35 8.29
N ASP A 89 -4.07 -0.50 9.49
CA ASP A 89 -4.92 -1.62 9.93
C ASP A 89 -6.38 -1.51 9.38
N THR A 90 -6.51 -1.15 8.10
CA THR A 90 -7.78 -0.82 7.45
C THR A 90 -8.17 -1.81 6.34
N ALA A 91 -9.34 -1.61 5.74
CA ALA A 91 -9.81 -2.41 4.61
C ALA A 91 -8.96 -2.14 3.34
N LEU A 92 -8.38 -3.19 2.76
CA LEU A 92 -7.37 -3.06 1.69
C LEU A 92 -7.88 -2.23 0.49
N VAL A 93 -9.02 -2.61 -0.09
CA VAL A 93 -9.52 -2.01 -1.34
C VAL A 93 -10.02 -0.59 -1.09
N GLU A 94 -10.91 -0.43 -0.13
CA GLU A 94 -11.61 0.82 0.15
C GLU A 94 -10.64 1.89 0.65
N SER A 95 -9.70 1.53 1.52
CA SER A 95 -8.73 2.49 2.06
C SER A 95 -7.67 2.89 1.06
N SER A 96 -7.11 1.95 0.29
CA SER A 96 -6.11 2.31 -0.72
C SER A 96 -6.69 3.18 -1.82
N TYR A 97 -7.93 2.91 -2.24
CA TYR A 97 -8.65 3.76 -3.19
C TYR A 97 -8.90 5.16 -2.62
N THR A 98 -9.38 5.24 -1.38
CA THR A 98 -9.64 6.53 -0.70
C THR A 98 -8.36 7.35 -0.56
N ALA A 99 -7.27 6.73 -0.09
CA ALA A 99 -5.98 7.39 0.03
C ALA A 99 -5.47 7.89 -1.33
N ALA A 100 -5.51 7.06 -2.37
CA ALA A 100 -5.02 7.43 -3.69
C ALA A 100 -5.78 8.61 -4.29
N ALA A 101 -7.12 8.59 -4.20
CA ALA A 101 -7.96 9.67 -4.69
C ALA A 101 -7.66 11.00 -3.96
N LEU A 102 -7.46 10.94 -2.64
CA LEU A 102 -7.13 12.12 -1.84
C LEU A 102 -5.72 12.65 -2.11
N ILE A 103 -4.72 11.76 -2.27
CA ILE A 103 -3.36 12.16 -2.66
C ILE A 103 -3.39 12.86 -4.02
N GLN A 104 -4.10 12.29 -5.01
CA GLN A 104 -4.25 12.91 -6.33
C GLN A 104 -4.91 14.29 -6.26
N ALA A 105 -5.87 14.47 -5.35
CA ALA A 105 -6.54 15.74 -5.12
C ALA A 105 -5.68 16.76 -4.32
N GLY A 106 -4.49 16.37 -3.87
CA GLY A 106 -3.58 17.22 -3.10
C GLY A 106 -3.96 17.39 -1.63
N ALA A 107 -4.72 16.45 -1.07
CA ALA A 107 -5.02 16.44 0.37
C ALA A 107 -3.74 16.18 1.18
N ASP A 108 -3.68 16.77 2.38
CA ASP A 108 -2.58 16.49 3.31
C ASP A 108 -2.75 15.15 4.01
N LEU A 109 -1.64 14.64 4.59
CA LEU A 109 -1.62 13.34 5.28
C LEU A 109 -2.67 13.27 6.39
N LYS A 110 -2.85 14.37 7.14
CA LYS A 110 -3.81 14.40 8.25
C LYS A 110 -5.24 14.18 7.76
N THR A 111 -5.65 14.87 6.71
CA THR A 111 -6.98 14.71 6.11
C THR A 111 -7.19 13.30 5.58
N ILE A 112 -6.15 12.71 4.98
CA ILE A 112 -6.19 11.31 4.52
C ILE A 112 -6.42 10.38 5.72
N GLU A 113 -5.62 10.52 6.79
CA GLU A 113 -5.71 9.67 7.99
C GLU A 113 -7.07 9.79 8.69
N GLU A 114 -7.68 10.98 8.73
CA GLU A 114 -9.03 11.19 9.24
C GLU A 114 -10.09 10.41 8.42
N GLN A 115 -9.92 10.25 7.11
CA GLN A 115 -10.83 9.42 6.30
C GLN A 115 -10.55 7.92 6.48
N LEU A 116 -9.27 7.54 6.64
CA LEU A 116 -8.88 6.15 6.81
C LEU A 116 -9.30 5.57 8.17
N SER A 117 -9.43 6.40 9.22
CA SER A 117 -9.81 5.93 10.56
C SER A 117 -11.19 5.28 10.60
N GLU A 118 -12.11 5.73 9.75
CA GLU A 118 -13.46 5.15 9.62
C GLU A 118 -13.47 3.78 8.91
N LEU A 119 -12.35 3.40 8.28
CA LEU A 119 -12.19 2.15 7.53
C LEU A 119 -11.33 1.12 8.28
N LYS A 120 -11.07 1.34 9.57
CA LYS A 120 -10.31 0.41 10.42
C LYS A 120 -11.08 -0.89 10.59
N VAL A 121 -10.42 -2.01 10.29
CA VAL A 121 -11.01 -3.37 10.40
C VAL A 121 -10.12 -4.35 11.16
N LYS A 122 -8.90 -3.96 11.54
CA LYS A 122 -7.99 -4.77 12.36
C LYS A 122 -7.57 -4.01 13.63
#